data_AF-A0A1I7C9S5-F1
#
_entry.id   AF-A0A1I7C9S5-F1
#
_cell.length_a   1.000
_cell.length_b   1.000
_cell.length_c   1.000
_cell.angle_alpha   90.00
_cell.angle_beta   90.00
_cell.angle_gamma   90.00
#
_symmetry.space_group_name_H-M   'P 1'
#
loop_
_entity.id
_entity.type
_entity.pdbx_description
1 polymer ?
#
loop_
_entity_poly.entity_id
_entity_poly.type
_entity_poly.pdbx_seq_one_letter_code
_entity_poly.pdbx_strand_id
1 'polypeptide(L)'
;MVETSEEQGKAYNTLVAFGPDGARLAFYRKIHLFDAQGSEESTFIKPGPSTDPVVFEAGEASHSLTTCYDLRFPELARSLADAGAQVLLVCSSWVPGNQKTEQWLALNAARAIENSVYVAGVCQAPPVSVGRSVLVDPMGVIETDLGLEPGMRPWMFRLRTVTRVREQFPMFRQRRLL
;
A
#
# COMPACT_ATOMS: atom_id res chain seq x y z
N MET A 1 -6.04 -20.11 -3.65
CA MET A 1 -6.24 -20.65 -2.29
C MET A 1 -6.81 -19.51 -1.45
N VAL A 2 -7.88 -19.75 -0.68
CA VAL A 2 -8.47 -18.73 0.20
C VAL A 2 -8.01 -19.03 1.61
N GLU A 3 -7.44 -18.05 2.31
CA GLU A 3 -7.07 -18.22 3.71
C GLU A 3 -8.33 -18.21 4.58
N THR A 4 -8.55 -19.31 5.31
CA THR A 4 -9.66 -19.44 6.24
C THR A 4 -9.41 -18.65 7.52
N SER A 5 -10.43 -18.01 8.06
CA SER A 5 -10.41 -17.52 9.45
C SER A 5 -11.03 -18.53 10.42
N GLU A 6 -10.89 -18.26 11.71
CA GLU A 6 -11.56 -18.97 12.80
C GLU A 6 -13.08 -18.70 12.87
N GLU A 7 -13.56 -17.68 12.15
CA GLU A 7 -14.99 -17.36 12.06
C GLU A 7 -15.59 -18.02 10.82
N GLN A 8 -16.58 -18.89 11.05
CA GLN A 8 -17.19 -19.66 9.97
C GLN A 8 -17.81 -18.73 8.92
N GLY A 9 -17.48 -18.97 7.64
CA GLY A 9 -17.96 -18.17 6.52
C GLY A 9 -17.11 -16.94 6.21
N LYS A 10 -16.06 -16.65 7.00
CA LYS A 10 -15.13 -15.54 6.74
C LYS A 10 -13.71 -16.00 6.45
N ALA A 11 -13.06 -15.27 5.54
CA ALA A 11 -11.67 -15.43 5.17
C ALA A 11 -10.81 -14.25 5.67
N TYR A 12 -9.49 -14.39 5.63
CA TYR A 12 -8.60 -13.23 5.72
C TYR A 12 -8.20 -12.75 4.33
N ASN A 13 -8.12 -11.43 4.15
CA ASN A 13 -7.49 -10.82 2.98
C ASN A 13 -6.01 -10.59 3.29
N THR A 14 -5.15 -11.47 2.77
CA THR A 14 -3.75 -11.56 3.20
C THR A 14 -2.79 -11.36 2.05
N LEU A 15 -1.85 -10.44 2.26
CA LEU A 15 -0.65 -10.30 1.45
C LEU A 15 0.47 -11.11 2.07
N VAL A 16 1.27 -11.77 1.25
CA VAL A 16 2.45 -12.54 1.67
C VAL A 16 3.63 -12.12 0.81
N ALA A 17 4.75 -11.79 1.47
CA ALA A 17 6.01 -11.50 0.81
C ALA A 17 6.94 -12.70 0.92
N PHE A 18 7.53 -13.11 -0.20
CA PHE A 18 8.49 -14.20 -0.27
C PHE A 18 9.85 -13.69 -0.74
N GLY A 19 10.91 -14.25 -0.16
CA GLY A 19 12.29 -14.04 -0.57
C GLY A 19 12.65 -14.86 -1.80
N PRO A 20 13.82 -14.59 -2.41
CA PRO A 20 14.29 -15.30 -3.59
C PRO A 20 14.58 -16.79 -3.34
N ASP A 21 14.78 -17.19 -2.08
CA ASP A 21 14.93 -18.57 -1.63
C ASP A 21 13.58 -19.26 -1.34
N GLY A 22 12.47 -18.55 -1.53
CA GLY A 22 11.12 -19.03 -1.20
C GLY A 22 10.73 -18.89 0.28
N ALA A 23 11.60 -18.35 1.14
CA ALA A 23 11.26 -18.10 2.53
C ALA A 23 10.22 -16.98 2.66
N ARG A 24 9.26 -17.11 3.58
CA ARG A 24 8.29 -16.05 3.85
C ARG A 24 8.97 -14.92 4.64
N LEU A 25 9.09 -13.75 4.04
CA LEU A 25 9.67 -12.56 4.67
C LEU A 25 8.65 -11.86 5.58
N ALA A 26 7.41 -11.75 5.12
CA ALA A 26 6.33 -11.12 5.87
C ALA A 26 4.96 -11.61 5.40
N PHE A 27 3.94 -11.33 6.20
CA PHE A 27 2.56 -11.38 5.78
C PHE A 27 1.78 -10.24 6.46
N TYR A 28 0.71 -9.80 5.82
CA TYR A 28 -0.16 -8.76 6.33
C TYR A 28 -1.61 -9.14 6.06
N ARG A 29 -2.44 -9.14 7.10
CA ARG A 29 -3.89 -9.31 7.00
C ARG A 29 -4.54 -7.94 7.04
N LYS A 30 -5.34 -7.61 6.03
CA LYS A 30 -6.03 -6.32 5.88
C LYS A 30 -6.81 -5.97 7.15
N ILE A 31 -6.56 -4.79 7.72
CA ILE A 31 -7.20 -4.35 8.96
C ILE A 31 -8.40 -3.43 8.71
N HIS A 32 -8.41 -2.65 7.62
CA HIS A 32 -9.53 -1.77 7.26
C HIS A 32 -10.41 -2.40 6.17
N LEU A 33 -11.64 -2.81 6.51
CA LEU A 33 -12.57 -3.41 5.56
C LEU A 33 -13.48 -2.36 4.90
N PHE A 34 -13.79 -2.57 3.62
CA PHE A 34 -14.60 -1.66 2.83
C PHE A 34 -16.10 -1.97 2.96
N ASP A 35 -16.72 -1.36 3.96
CA ASP A 35 -18.17 -1.40 4.18
C ASP A 35 -18.81 -0.07 3.78
N ALA A 36 -18.76 0.24 2.48
CA ALA A 36 -19.29 1.49 1.95
C ALA A 36 -19.73 1.34 0.49
N GLN A 37 -20.57 2.28 0.02
CA GLN A 37 -21.04 2.34 -1.37
C GLN A 37 -21.70 1.02 -1.84
N GLY A 38 -22.46 0.37 -0.93
CA GLY A 38 -23.13 -0.89 -1.21
C GLY A 38 -22.22 -2.12 -1.17
N SER A 39 -20.93 -1.96 -0.86
CA SER A 39 -20.04 -3.08 -0.52
C SER A 39 -20.11 -3.37 0.98
N GLU A 40 -20.05 -4.64 1.33
CA GLU A 40 -20.08 -5.14 2.71
C GLU A 40 -18.96 -6.19 2.88
N GLU A 41 -17.70 -5.77 2.70
CA GLU A 41 -16.53 -6.67 2.75
C GLU A 41 -16.46 -7.45 4.07
N SER A 42 -16.88 -6.85 5.19
CA SER A 42 -16.88 -7.48 6.51
C SER A 42 -17.81 -8.68 6.67
N THR A 43 -18.73 -8.90 5.72
CA THR A 43 -19.62 -10.08 5.71
C THR A 43 -18.87 -11.37 5.36
N PHE A 44 -17.80 -11.28 4.56
CA PHE A 44 -17.01 -12.42 4.10
C PHE A 44 -15.51 -12.32 4.39
N ILE A 45 -15.01 -11.17 4.84
CA ILE A 45 -13.63 -10.98 5.30
C ILE A 45 -13.61 -10.64 6.79
N LYS A 46 -12.70 -11.26 7.53
CA LYS A 46 -12.36 -10.89 8.91
C LYS A 46 -11.21 -9.87 8.90
N PRO A 47 -11.29 -8.78 9.69
CA PRO A 47 -10.17 -7.85 9.79
C PRO A 47 -8.96 -8.53 10.46
N GLY A 48 -7.76 -8.15 10.05
CA GLY A 48 -6.52 -8.58 10.68
C GLY A 48 -6.52 -8.25 12.19
N PRO A 49 -6.03 -9.17 13.04
CA PRO A 49 -6.13 -8.99 14.50
C PRO A 49 -5.09 -8.03 15.10
N SER A 50 -4.03 -7.70 14.35
CA SER A 50 -2.97 -6.78 14.77
C SER A 50 -2.92 -5.60 13.82
N THR A 51 -2.76 -4.42 14.40
CA THR A 51 -2.53 -3.14 13.71
C THR A 51 -1.06 -2.74 13.71
N ASP A 52 -0.16 -3.64 14.14
CA ASP A 52 1.27 -3.37 14.19
C ASP A 52 1.83 -3.18 12.77
N PRO A 53 2.76 -2.24 12.57
CA PRO A 53 3.33 -2.00 11.25
C PRO A 53 4.10 -3.24 10.76
N VAL A 54 3.75 -3.72 9.57
CA VAL A 54 4.45 -4.82 8.90
C VAL A 54 5.47 -4.25 7.92
N VAL A 55 6.75 -4.31 8.31
CA VAL A 55 7.90 -3.91 7.50
C VAL A 55 8.85 -5.09 7.36
N PHE A 56 9.43 -5.26 6.18
CA PHE A 56 10.39 -6.33 5.89
C PHE A 56 11.49 -5.86 4.93
N GLU A 57 12.65 -6.50 5.01
CA GLU A 57 13.77 -6.22 4.12
C GLU A 57 13.67 -7.07 2.85
N ALA A 58 13.89 -6.43 1.70
CA ALA A 58 14.13 -7.11 0.44
C ALA A 58 15.23 -6.38 -0.34
N GLY A 59 16.39 -7.01 -0.46
CA GLY A 59 17.61 -6.32 -0.91
C GLY A 59 18.08 -5.32 0.14
N GLU A 60 18.45 -4.11 -0.29
CA GLU A 60 18.89 -3.02 0.60
C GLU A 60 17.74 -2.14 1.12
N ALA A 61 16.49 -2.45 0.73
CA ALA A 61 15.34 -1.61 0.95
C ALA A 61 14.33 -2.22 1.93
N SER A 62 13.85 -1.40 2.85
CA SER A 62 12.74 -1.74 3.74
C SER A 62 11.40 -1.48 3.05
N HIS A 63 10.56 -2.51 2.95
CA HIS A 63 9.26 -2.48 2.30
C HIS A 63 8.14 -2.72 3.31
N SER A 64 6.93 -2.25 2.99
CA SER A 64 5.73 -2.59 3.76
C SER A 64 4.60 -3.11 2.88
N LEU A 65 3.64 -3.78 3.50
CA LEU A 65 2.42 -4.27 2.84
C LEU A 65 1.20 -3.50 3.32
N THR A 66 0.37 -3.04 2.39
CA THR A 66 -0.98 -2.52 2.65
C THR A 66 -1.94 -2.98 1.58
N THR A 67 -3.22 -3.10 1.93
CA THR A 67 -4.24 -3.64 1.03
C THR A 67 -5.34 -2.63 0.74
N CYS A 68 -5.44 -2.20 -0.51
CA CYS A 68 -6.56 -1.43 -1.08
C CYS A 68 -7.08 -0.31 -0.17
N TYR A 69 -8.15 -0.56 0.57
CA TYR A 69 -8.86 0.42 1.40
C TYR A 69 -7.98 1.04 2.49
N ASP A 70 -6.94 0.33 2.94
CA ASP A 70 -5.87 0.85 3.81
C ASP A 70 -5.30 2.18 3.31
N LEU A 71 -5.25 2.39 2.00
CA LEU A 71 -4.77 3.62 1.37
C LEU A 71 -5.51 4.87 1.86
N ARG A 72 -6.76 4.75 2.33
CA ARG A 72 -7.54 5.88 2.86
C ARG A 72 -7.10 6.35 4.24
N PHE A 73 -6.35 5.54 4.99
CA PHE A 73 -6.00 5.77 6.38
C PHE A 73 -4.55 6.25 6.48
N PRO A 74 -4.29 7.57 6.54
CA PRO A 74 -2.93 8.11 6.61
C PRO A 74 -2.14 7.61 7.82
N GLU A 75 -2.82 7.25 8.92
CA GLU A 75 -2.23 6.76 10.17
C GLU A 75 -1.45 5.46 9.95
N LEU A 76 -1.96 4.56 9.12
CA LEU A 76 -1.28 3.31 8.80
C LEU A 76 -0.03 3.55 7.94
N ALA A 77 -0.12 4.37 6.90
CA ALA A 77 1.06 4.71 6.11
C ALA A 77 2.11 5.45 6.94
N ARG A 78 1.65 6.28 7.89
CA ARG A 78 2.54 6.94 8.83
C ARG A 78 3.25 5.96 9.74
N SER A 79 2.53 5.02 10.36
CA SER A 79 3.13 4.04 11.27
C SER A 79 4.14 3.13 10.55
N LEU A 80 3.87 2.76 9.29
CA LEU A 80 4.80 2.01 8.45
C LEU A 80 6.09 2.80 8.16
N ALA A 81 5.97 4.08 7.84
CA ALA A 81 7.12 4.95 7.61
C ALA A 81 7.94 5.20 8.88
N ASP A 82 7.26 5.40 10.02
CA ASP A 82 7.90 5.53 11.34
C ASP A 82 8.62 4.23 11.75
N ALA A 83 8.09 3.07 11.35
CA ALA A 83 8.74 1.76 11.49
C ALA A 83 9.88 1.51 10.50
N GLY A 84 10.24 2.50 9.67
CA GLY A 84 11.40 2.47 8.79
C GLY A 84 11.12 2.12 7.34
N ALA A 85 9.87 1.90 6.93
CA ALA A 85 9.54 1.62 5.54
C ALA A 85 10.05 2.74 4.61
N GLN A 86 10.64 2.33 3.49
CA GLN A 86 11.13 3.20 2.42
C GLN A 86 10.28 3.06 1.15
N VAL A 87 9.58 1.92 1.01
CA VAL A 87 8.66 1.61 -0.08
C VAL A 87 7.36 1.06 0.49
N LEU A 88 6.24 1.75 0.24
CA LEU A 88 4.92 1.24 0.57
C LEU A 88 4.35 0.48 -0.63
N LEU A 89 4.11 -0.83 -0.47
CA LEU A 89 3.41 -1.64 -1.46
C LEU A 89 1.91 -1.58 -1.16
N VAL A 90 1.13 -1.01 -2.07
CA VAL A 90 -0.33 -0.86 -1.93
C VAL A 90 -1.02 -1.76 -2.94
N CYS A 91 -1.24 -3.02 -2.56
CA CYS A 91 -1.87 -4.03 -3.43
C CYS A 91 -3.39 -3.88 -3.39
N SER A 92 -4.01 -3.67 -4.56
CA SER A 92 -5.38 -3.13 -4.63
C SER A 92 -6.25 -3.78 -5.69
N SER A 93 -7.54 -3.85 -5.36
CA SER A 93 -8.65 -3.99 -6.32
C SER A 93 -9.57 -2.79 -6.03
N TRP A 94 -9.14 -1.61 -6.49
CA TRP A 94 -9.79 -0.34 -6.14
C TRP A 94 -11.05 -0.15 -6.98
N VAL A 95 -12.19 -0.20 -6.29
CA VAL A 95 -13.54 -0.21 -6.89
C VAL A 95 -13.73 0.96 -7.87
N PRO A 96 -14.24 0.72 -9.09
CA PRO A 96 -14.49 1.77 -10.07
C PRO A 96 -15.71 2.62 -9.70
N GLY A 97 -15.81 3.80 -10.29
CA GLY A 97 -16.90 4.73 -10.03
C GLY A 97 -16.49 6.18 -10.24
N ASN A 98 -17.45 7.09 -10.08
CA ASN A 98 -17.19 8.51 -10.21
C ASN A 98 -16.05 8.95 -9.28
N GLN A 99 -15.07 9.65 -9.84
CA GLN A 99 -13.89 10.18 -9.13
C GLN A 99 -12.93 9.13 -8.51
N LYS A 100 -13.15 7.82 -8.72
CA LYS A 100 -12.33 6.77 -8.08
C LYS A 100 -10.90 6.75 -8.57
N THR A 101 -10.71 7.04 -9.86
CA THR A 101 -9.40 7.16 -10.49
C THR A 101 -8.63 8.35 -9.93
N GLU A 102 -9.29 9.49 -9.78
CA GLU A 102 -8.71 10.72 -9.22
C GLU A 102 -8.32 10.50 -7.76
N GLN A 103 -9.18 9.87 -6.97
CA GLN A 103 -8.88 9.49 -5.58
C GLN A 103 -7.70 8.51 -5.50
N TRP A 104 -7.64 7.52 -6.39
CA TRP A 104 -6.54 6.56 -6.45
C TRP A 104 -5.20 7.26 -6.64
N LEU A 105 -5.10 8.15 -7.64
CA LEU A 105 -3.88 8.90 -7.90
C LEU A 105 -3.53 9.85 -6.76
N ALA A 106 -4.52 10.62 -6.28
CA ALA A 106 -4.32 11.61 -5.24
C ALA A 106 -3.84 10.98 -3.92
N LEU A 107 -4.44 9.85 -3.52
CA LEU A 107 -4.05 9.18 -2.29
C LEU A 107 -2.65 8.56 -2.39
N ASN A 108 -2.31 7.87 -3.48
CA ASN A 108 -0.95 7.33 -3.64
C ASN A 108 0.11 8.46 -3.60
N ALA A 109 -0.16 9.58 -4.27
CA ALA A 109 0.70 10.76 -4.20
C ALA A 109 0.81 11.33 -2.78
N ALA A 110 -0.32 11.49 -2.09
CA ALA A 110 -0.34 12.01 -0.72
C ALA A 110 0.45 11.12 0.25
N ARG A 111 0.29 9.79 0.19
CA ARG A 111 1.04 8.85 1.05
C ARG A 111 2.54 8.93 0.82
N ALA A 112 2.97 9.13 -0.43
CA ALA A 112 4.38 9.30 -0.76
C ALA A 112 4.93 10.61 -0.18
N ILE A 113 4.23 11.72 -0.43
CA ILE A 113 4.62 13.07 0.01
C ILE A 113 4.71 13.14 1.52
N GLU A 114 3.64 12.78 2.23
CA GLU A 114 3.56 13.03 3.68
C GLU A 114 4.55 12.15 4.45
N ASN A 115 4.94 10.99 3.90
CA ASN A 115 5.85 10.05 4.55
C ASN A 115 7.27 10.07 3.97
N SER A 116 7.53 10.83 2.91
CA SER A 116 8.81 10.84 2.20
C SER A 116 9.30 9.43 1.86
N VAL A 117 8.45 8.64 1.21
CA VAL A 117 8.71 7.25 0.81
C VAL A 117 8.26 7.02 -0.63
N TYR A 118 8.78 5.98 -1.27
CA TYR A 118 8.18 5.50 -2.51
C TYR A 118 6.83 4.83 -2.23
N VAL A 119 5.88 4.95 -3.16
CA VAL A 119 4.62 4.21 -3.13
C VAL A 119 4.46 3.45 -4.44
N ALA A 120 4.40 2.14 -4.35
CA ALA A 120 4.04 1.26 -5.46
C ALA A 120 2.57 0.87 -5.31
N GLY A 121 1.69 1.64 -5.93
CA GLY A 121 0.25 1.37 -5.98
C GLY A 121 -0.04 0.38 -7.10
N VAL A 122 -0.30 -0.88 -6.76
CA VAL A 122 -0.63 -1.92 -7.74
C VAL A 122 -2.12 -2.16 -7.69
N CYS A 123 -2.82 -1.90 -8.79
CA CYS A 123 -4.27 -2.06 -8.88
C CYS A 123 -4.65 -2.98 -10.03
N GLN A 124 -5.57 -3.90 -9.75
CA GLN A 124 -6.19 -4.76 -10.76
C GLN A 124 -6.75 -3.92 -11.92
N ALA A 125 -6.55 -4.39 -13.15
CA ALA A 125 -7.04 -3.73 -14.36
C ALA A 125 -8.58 -3.73 -14.43
N PRO A 126 -9.19 -2.81 -15.20
CA PRO A 126 -10.61 -2.84 -15.51
C PRO A 126 -11.04 -4.15 -16.19
N PRO A 127 -12.34 -4.50 -16.13
CA PRO A 127 -13.44 -3.73 -15.55
C PRO A 127 -13.61 -3.92 -14.02
N VAL A 128 -12.84 -4.81 -13.40
CA VAL A 128 -13.01 -5.14 -11.97
C VAL A 128 -12.61 -3.96 -11.07
N SER A 129 -11.65 -3.15 -11.49
CA SER A 129 -11.10 -2.04 -10.73
C SER A 129 -10.69 -0.89 -11.65
N VAL A 130 -10.20 0.22 -11.09
CA VAL A 130 -9.78 1.38 -11.87
C VAL A 130 -8.51 1.17 -12.71
N GLY A 131 -7.76 0.09 -12.49
CA GLY A 131 -6.44 -0.11 -13.09
C GLY A 131 -5.43 0.93 -12.62
N ARG A 132 -4.57 1.38 -13.54
CA ARG A 132 -3.57 2.44 -13.31
C ARG A 132 -2.65 2.11 -12.15
N SER A 133 -1.97 0.97 -12.24
CA SER A 133 -0.86 0.70 -11.33
C SER A 133 0.19 1.80 -11.50
N VAL A 134 0.54 2.45 -10.40
CA VAL A 134 1.42 3.61 -10.35
C VAL A 134 2.62 3.36 -9.48
N LEU A 135 3.70 4.05 -9.81
CA LEU A 135 4.81 4.25 -8.93
C LEU A 135 4.97 5.75 -8.68
N VAL A 136 5.00 6.11 -7.41
CA VAL A 136 5.14 7.49 -6.95
C VAL A 136 6.45 7.65 -6.18
N ASP A 137 7.21 8.69 -6.50
CA ASP A 137 8.41 9.06 -5.78
C ASP A 137 8.12 9.75 -4.43
N PRO A 138 9.13 9.91 -3.54
CA PRO A 138 8.95 10.56 -2.23
C PRO A 138 8.49 12.04 -2.29
N MET A 139 8.53 12.68 -3.46
CA MET A 139 8.02 14.04 -3.68
C MET A 139 6.59 14.05 -4.25
N GLY A 140 5.98 12.88 -4.44
CA GLY A 140 4.62 12.74 -4.99
C GLY A 140 4.55 12.70 -6.51
N VAL A 141 5.69 12.63 -7.21
CA VAL A 141 5.74 12.56 -8.67
C VAL A 141 5.40 11.14 -9.11
N ILE A 142 4.42 11.01 -10.02
CA ILE A 142 4.10 9.73 -10.65
C ILE A 142 5.15 9.44 -11.72
N GLU A 143 6.13 8.60 -11.38
CA GLU A 143 7.23 8.17 -12.26
C GLU A 143 6.76 7.19 -13.32
N THR A 144 5.69 6.44 -13.03
CA THR A 144 5.10 5.48 -13.96
C THR A 144 3.63 5.30 -13.65
N ASP A 145 2.85 5.18 -14.72
CA ASP A 145 1.45 4.78 -14.71
C ASP A 145 1.24 3.75 -15.84
N LEU A 146 0.73 2.58 -15.49
CA LEU A 146 0.49 1.49 -16.45
C LEU A 146 -0.81 1.64 -17.24
N GLY A 147 -1.61 2.66 -16.98
CA GLY A 147 -2.88 2.87 -17.66
C GLY A 147 -3.88 1.77 -17.33
N LEU A 148 -4.74 1.46 -18.30
CA LEU A 148 -5.89 0.56 -18.08
C LEU A 148 -5.60 -0.89 -18.46
N GLU A 149 -4.59 -1.14 -19.29
CA GLU A 149 -4.32 -2.50 -19.76
C GLU A 149 -3.56 -3.33 -18.72
N PRO A 150 -3.84 -4.65 -18.62
CA PRO A 150 -3.00 -5.55 -17.85
C PRO A 150 -1.55 -5.46 -18.31
N GLY A 151 -0.63 -5.29 -17.36
CA GLY A 151 0.79 -5.17 -17.68
C GLY A 151 1.67 -5.14 -16.46
N MET A 152 2.97 -5.24 -16.71
CA MET A 152 4.01 -5.04 -15.71
C MET A 152 5.11 -4.18 -16.31
N ARG A 153 5.75 -3.36 -15.47
CA ARG A 153 6.93 -2.60 -15.86
C ARG A 153 7.98 -2.68 -14.76
N PRO A 154 9.20 -3.16 -15.08
CA PRO A 154 10.30 -3.06 -14.14
C PRO A 154 10.67 -1.59 -13.97
N TRP A 155 11.05 -1.23 -12.76
CA TRP A 155 11.51 0.12 -12.46
C TRP A 155 12.64 0.09 -11.43
N MET A 156 13.58 1.02 -11.57
CA MET A 156 14.74 1.13 -10.69
C MET A 156 14.66 2.43 -9.88
N PHE A 157 14.62 2.33 -8.55
CA PHE A 157 14.80 3.46 -7.64
C PHE A 157 16.23 3.55 -7.15
N ARG A 158 16.52 4.70 -6.53
CA ARG A 158 17.66 4.86 -5.64
C ARG A 158 17.15 5.18 -4.23
N LEU A 159 17.55 4.39 -3.25
CA LEU A 159 17.21 4.63 -1.83
C LEU A 159 17.68 6.00 -1.33
N ARG A 160 18.78 6.52 -1.89
CA ARG A 160 19.27 7.87 -1.60
C ARG A 160 18.23 8.98 -1.87
N THR A 161 17.23 8.73 -2.72
CA THR A 161 16.13 9.68 -2.96
C THR A 161 15.30 9.86 -1.69
N VAL A 162 14.98 8.77 -0.98
CA VAL A 162 14.27 8.82 0.30
C VAL A 162 15.06 9.63 1.33
N THR A 163 16.36 9.30 1.48
CA THR A 163 17.25 10.02 2.41
C THR A 163 17.30 11.51 2.11
N ARG A 164 17.54 11.88 0.83
CA ARG A 164 17.61 13.27 0.38
C ARG A 164 16.31 14.03 0.65
N VAL A 165 15.16 13.42 0.37
CA VAL A 165 13.86 14.09 0.60
C VAL A 165 13.59 14.27 2.08
N ARG A 166 13.92 13.28 2.94
CA ARG A 166 13.81 13.41 4.40
C ARG A 166 14.75 14.48 4.99
N GLU A 167 15.90 14.72 4.37
CA GLU A 167 16.80 15.83 4.74
C GLU A 167 16.23 17.20 4.35
N GLN A 168 15.63 17.31 3.16
CA GLN A 168 15.01 18.54 2.68
C GLN A 168 13.71 18.88 3.42
N PHE A 169 12.90 17.87 3.71
CA PHE A 169 11.63 17.95 4.41
C PHE A 169 11.66 17.06 5.65
N PRO A 170 12.29 17.50 6.76
CA PRO A 170 12.47 16.70 7.97
C PRO A 170 11.20 16.64 8.81
N MET A 171 10.06 16.29 8.20
CA MET A 171 8.73 16.29 8.80
C MET A 171 8.70 15.45 10.09
N PHE A 172 9.39 14.30 10.10
CA PHE A 172 9.49 13.41 11.27
C PHE A 172 10.05 14.12 12.52
N ARG A 173 10.90 15.13 12.36
CA ARG A 173 11.46 15.93 13.47
C ARG A 173 10.58 17.12 13.85
N GLN A 174 9.62 17.48 12.99
CA GLN A 174 8.78 18.67 13.12
C GLN A 174 7.34 18.34 13.53
N ARG A 175 6.93 17.07 13.50
CA ARG A 175 5.62 16.61 13.98
C ARG A 175 5.44 16.98 15.45
N ARG A 176 4.26 17.53 15.78
CA ARG A 176 3.84 17.92 17.14
C ARG A 176 2.57 17.20 17.57
N LEU A 177 2.47 15.92 17.19
CA LEU A 177 1.42 15.01 17.62
C LEU A 177 2.06 14.01 18.58
N LEU A 178 1.30 13.56 19.57
CA LEU A 178 1.73 12.58 20.56
C LEU A 178 2.10 11.24 19.89
#